data_AF-G7ZZ88-F1
#
_entry.id   AF-G7ZZ88-F1
#
_cell.length_a   1.000
_cell.length_b   1.000
_cell.length_c   1.000
_cell.angle_alpha   90.00
_cell.angle_beta   90.00
_cell.angle_gamma   90.00
#
_symmetry.space_group_name_H-M   'P 1'
#
loop_
_entity.id
_entity.type
_entity.pdbx_description
1 polymer ?
#
loop_
_entity_poly.entity_id
_entity_poly.type
_entity_poly.pdbx_seq_one_letter_code
_entity_poly.pdbx_strand_id
1 'polypeptide(L)'
;MSHSTYQCPFSKDITKSKRLLILLIALLILVHFFEKIYTLLGEDKRKKVVTLEENLNLSTETKMLGIFTKKLVNPPQELNSPAPLNSSNKSKLPHEILHDFTSFNPSNAFSLNFGNDAILAYSPSNNTSKHHGLFCGLDNIYCAFMGSLNNLSKLIKQYGLSKGTNEANFIIEAYRTLRDRGPFPADQVLKELDGSFGFIIYDDKDGTVFVASDRNGQIDLFWGIAADGSVVISENLELIKASCSKSFAPFPTGCMFHSEHGLTSYEHPSKKLKAVATIDSEGAMCGANFCVDSQTRKPPMMPRNGSEANLCTWGTQA
;
A
#
# COMPACT_ATOMS: atom_id res chain seq x y z
N MET A 1 18.96 16.55 105.90
CA MET A 1 19.31 15.42 105.03
C MET A 1 18.15 15.16 104.10
N SER A 2 18.39 15.37 102.82
CA SER A 2 17.49 15.18 101.70
C SER A 2 17.36 13.69 101.36
N HIS A 3 16.15 13.24 101.04
CA HIS A 3 15.94 12.11 100.14
C HIS A 3 14.91 12.49 99.09
N SER A 4 15.39 12.51 97.85
CA SER A 4 14.67 12.67 96.59
C SER A 4 13.99 11.36 96.23
N THR A 5 12.80 11.43 95.62
CA THR A 5 12.23 10.32 94.85
C THR A 5 11.98 10.79 93.42
N TYR A 6 12.51 9.99 92.50
CA TYR A 6 12.55 10.18 91.07
C TYR A 6 11.16 10.06 90.42
N GLN A 7 10.89 10.88 89.42
CA GLN A 7 9.92 10.55 88.36
C GLN A 7 10.58 10.63 86.98
N CYS A 8 10.30 9.59 86.20
CA CYS A 8 10.92 9.17 84.95
C CYS A 8 10.23 9.83 83.74
N PRO A 9 10.95 10.32 82.71
CA PRO A 9 10.33 10.75 81.46
C PRO A 9 10.59 9.71 80.37
N PHE A 10 9.73 8.68 80.28
CA PHE A 10 9.73 7.72 79.17
C PHE A 10 8.33 7.68 78.53
N SER A 11 7.94 8.72 77.78
CA SER A 11 6.64 8.68 77.05
C SER A 11 6.44 9.73 75.94
N LYS A 12 7.49 10.18 75.24
CA LYS A 12 7.31 11.15 74.12
C LYS A 12 7.93 10.75 72.77
N ASP A 13 8.94 9.88 72.73
CA ASP A 13 9.62 9.56 71.46
C ASP A 13 8.96 8.45 70.63
N ILE A 14 8.22 7.53 71.26
CA ILE A 14 7.56 6.40 70.58
C ILE A 14 6.41 6.89 69.67
N THR A 15 5.73 7.98 70.04
CA THR A 15 4.61 8.56 69.27
C THR A 15 5.06 9.29 68.01
N LYS A 16 6.26 9.88 67.99
CA LYS A 16 6.80 10.58 66.82
C LYS A 16 7.29 9.59 65.76
N SER A 17 7.94 8.50 66.17
CA SER A 17 8.38 7.41 65.28
C SER A 17 7.21 6.70 64.60
N LYS A 18 6.15 6.37 65.38
CA LYS A 18 4.93 5.77 64.81
C LYS A 18 4.20 6.69 63.83
N ARG A 19 4.17 8.01 64.07
CA ARG A 19 3.61 9.00 63.13
C ARG A 19 4.41 9.08 61.83
N LEU A 20 5.73 9.02 61.90
CA LEU A 20 6.59 9.03 60.71
C LEU A 20 6.39 7.76 59.86
N LEU A 21 6.27 6.61 60.53
CA LEU A 21 6.00 5.33 59.85
C LEU A 21 4.63 5.31 59.16
N ILE A 22 3.59 5.86 59.80
CA ILE A 22 2.25 5.98 59.19
C ILE A 22 2.28 6.92 57.97
N LEU A 23 3.03 8.03 58.04
CA LEU A 23 3.19 8.95 56.90
C LEU A 23 3.94 8.31 55.72
N LEU A 24 4.97 7.52 55.99
CA LEU A 24 5.71 6.77 54.96
C LEU A 24 4.85 5.70 54.28
N ILE A 25 4.06 4.95 55.06
CA ILE A 25 3.13 3.95 54.52
C ILE A 25 2.03 4.64 53.70
N ALA A 26 1.49 5.77 54.16
CA ALA A 26 0.50 6.54 53.41
C ALA A 26 1.07 7.07 52.07
N LEU A 27 2.33 7.52 52.05
CA LEU A 27 2.99 7.99 50.83
C LEU A 27 3.21 6.85 49.82
N LEU A 28 3.63 5.67 50.28
CA LEU A 28 3.81 4.49 49.43
C LEU A 28 2.48 4.00 48.83
N ILE A 29 1.40 4.02 49.63
CA ILE A 29 0.05 3.71 49.13
C ILE A 29 -0.38 4.73 48.08
N LEU A 30 -0.09 6.03 48.30
CA LEU A 30 -0.42 7.09 47.34
C LEU A 30 0.34 6.91 46.02
N VAL A 31 1.64 6.61 46.07
CA VAL A 31 2.46 6.38 44.87
C VAL A 31 1.98 5.15 44.10
N HIS A 32 1.68 4.04 44.78
CA HIS A 32 1.11 2.86 44.13
C HIS A 32 -0.28 3.11 43.56
N PHE A 33 -1.10 3.93 44.22
CA PHE A 33 -2.41 4.34 43.71
C PHE A 33 -2.27 5.19 42.45
N PHE A 34 -1.31 6.12 42.41
CA PHE A 34 -1.02 6.92 41.23
C PHE A 34 -0.44 6.10 40.07
N GLU A 35 0.47 5.14 40.31
CA GLU A 35 0.94 4.22 39.26
C GLU A 35 -0.21 3.37 38.69
N LYS A 36 -1.12 2.89 39.55
CA LYS A 36 -2.26 2.08 39.14
C LYS A 36 -3.31 2.91 38.40
N ILE A 37 -3.51 4.18 38.78
CA ILE A 37 -4.30 5.14 38.01
C ILE A 37 -3.64 5.46 36.67
N TYR A 38 -2.32 5.62 36.62
CA TYR A 38 -1.59 5.93 35.39
C TYR A 38 -1.65 4.76 34.40
N THR A 39 -1.60 3.52 34.89
CA THR A 39 -1.81 2.32 34.06
C THR A 39 -3.27 2.14 33.66
N LEU A 40 -4.25 2.48 34.51
CA LEU A 40 -5.68 2.45 34.16
C LEU A 40 -6.11 3.59 33.21
N LEU A 41 -5.45 4.75 33.25
CA LEU A 41 -5.63 5.85 32.31
C LEU A 41 -4.76 5.69 31.04
N GLY A 42 -3.79 4.78 31.06
CA GLY A 42 -2.85 4.51 29.98
C GLY A 42 -3.35 3.52 28.92
N GLU A 43 -4.46 2.83 29.16
CA GLU A 43 -5.10 1.95 28.17
C GLU A 43 -6.46 2.49 27.71
N ASP A 44 -6.53 2.73 26.40
CA ASP A 44 -7.72 2.93 25.58
C ASP A 44 -8.39 4.32 25.55
N LYS A 45 -7.92 5.17 24.63
CA LYS A 45 -8.64 5.50 23.37
C LYS A 45 -7.90 6.63 22.63
N ARG A 46 -6.99 6.27 21.71
CA ARG A 46 -6.61 7.18 20.63
C ARG A 46 -7.75 7.25 19.62
N LYS A 47 -8.81 7.98 19.97
CA LYS A 47 -9.58 8.73 18.97
C LYS A 47 -8.60 9.76 18.40
N LYS A 48 -8.26 9.63 17.12
CA LYS A 48 -7.49 10.61 16.36
C LYS A 48 -8.31 11.91 16.28
N VAL A 49 -8.23 12.74 17.31
CA VAL A 49 -8.49 14.18 17.18
C VAL A 49 -7.29 14.72 16.45
N VAL A 50 -7.50 15.11 15.20
CA VAL A 50 -6.53 15.81 14.38
C VAL A 50 -6.39 17.20 14.99
N THR A 51 -5.41 17.36 15.88
CA THR A 51 -4.89 18.68 16.24
C THR A 51 -3.67 18.90 15.38
N LEU A 52 -3.77 19.91 14.53
CA LEU A 52 -2.72 20.48 13.72
C LEU A 52 -1.60 20.97 14.64
N GLU A 53 -0.53 20.20 14.78
CA GLU A 53 0.77 20.74 15.12
C GLU A 53 1.71 20.40 13.98
N GLU A 54 2.06 21.45 13.25
CA GLU A 54 3.17 21.54 12.31
C GLU A 54 4.42 20.96 12.97
N ASN A 55 4.73 19.70 12.67
CA ASN A 55 6.08 19.19 12.81
C ASN A 55 6.71 19.20 11.42
N LEU A 56 7.53 20.23 11.19
CA LEU A 56 8.64 20.21 10.25
C LEU A 56 9.50 18.97 10.52
N ASN A 57 9.17 17.88 9.84
CA ASN A 57 10.03 16.79 9.44
C ASN A 57 9.27 15.98 8.39
N LEU A 58 9.16 16.56 7.19
CA LEU A 58 8.79 15.79 6.01
C LEU A 58 9.96 14.82 5.78
N SER A 59 9.86 13.60 6.31
CA SER A 59 10.69 12.51 5.83
C SER A 59 10.47 12.48 4.32
N THR A 60 11.51 12.81 3.56
CA THR A 60 11.50 12.69 2.11
C THR A 60 11.53 11.19 1.81
N GLU A 61 10.38 10.55 1.97
CA GLU A 61 10.18 9.16 1.64
C GLU A 61 10.26 8.99 0.13
N THR A 62 10.62 7.79 -0.29
CA THR A 62 10.74 7.45 -1.69
C THR A 62 9.36 7.50 -2.32
N LYS A 63 9.24 8.15 -3.47
CA LYS A 63 7.97 8.34 -4.18
C LYS A 63 8.05 7.82 -5.60
N MET A 64 6.96 7.28 -6.11
CA MET A 64 6.79 6.89 -7.50
C MET A 64 5.47 7.41 -8.06
N LEU A 65 5.45 7.62 -9.36
CA LEU A 65 4.30 8.10 -10.09
C LEU A 65 4.30 7.46 -11.48
N GLY A 66 3.14 6.92 -11.87
CA GLY A 66 2.84 6.57 -13.24
C GLY A 66 1.62 7.35 -13.72
N ILE A 67 1.72 8.00 -14.88
CA ILE A 67 0.59 8.61 -15.57
C ILE A 67 0.47 7.96 -16.94
N PHE A 68 -0.68 7.40 -17.25
CA PHE A 68 -0.92 6.64 -18.47
C PHE A 68 -2.16 7.18 -19.16
N THR A 69 -2.05 7.48 -20.45
CA THR A 69 -3.19 8.05 -21.15
C THR A 69 -4.35 7.06 -21.27
N LYS A 70 -5.55 7.62 -21.42
CA LYS A 70 -6.78 6.84 -21.65
C LYS A 70 -6.71 5.91 -22.87
N LYS A 71 -5.85 6.22 -23.85
CA LYS A 71 -5.64 5.36 -25.03
C LYS A 71 -4.88 4.10 -24.67
N LEU A 72 -3.92 4.22 -23.76
CA LEU A 72 -3.04 3.15 -23.32
C LEU A 72 -3.69 2.28 -22.24
N VAL A 73 -4.42 2.92 -21.31
CA VAL A 73 -5.02 2.26 -20.15
C VAL A 73 -6.50 2.57 -20.10
N ASN A 74 -7.31 1.50 -20.05
CA ASN A 74 -8.74 1.60 -19.80
C ASN A 74 -9.06 1.26 -18.33
N PRO A 75 -9.15 2.26 -17.44
CA PRO A 75 -9.47 2.02 -16.03
C PRO A 75 -10.92 1.54 -15.87
N PRO A 76 -11.25 0.84 -14.76
CA PRO A 76 -12.64 0.54 -14.44
C PRO A 76 -13.48 1.82 -14.36
N GLN A 77 -14.67 1.79 -14.95
CA GLN A 77 -15.55 2.96 -15.02
C GLN A 77 -15.97 3.44 -13.62
N GLU A 78 -16.04 2.51 -12.67
CA GLU A 78 -16.43 2.76 -11.29
C GLU A 78 -15.41 3.60 -10.51
N LEU A 79 -14.18 3.73 -11.02
CA LEU A 79 -13.18 4.63 -10.44
C LEU A 79 -13.48 6.10 -10.77
N ASN A 80 -14.23 6.36 -11.84
CA ASN A 80 -14.55 7.71 -12.28
C ASN A 80 -15.78 8.24 -11.52
N SER A 81 -15.53 9.17 -10.61
CA SER A 81 -16.55 9.89 -9.85
C SER A 81 -16.39 11.39 -10.15
N PRO A 82 -16.99 11.88 -11.25
CA PRO A 82 -16.85 13.26 -11.65
C PRO A 82 -17.42 14.18 -10.57
N ALA A 83 -16.61 15.13 -10.12
CA ALA A 83 -17.01 16.09 -9.11
C ALA A 83 -18.14 17.02 -9.64
N PRO A 84 -19.10 17.44 -8.80
CA PRO A 84 -20.09 18.45 -9.19
C PRO A 84 -19.41 19.75 -9.64
N LEU A 85 -19.97 20.46 -10.62
CA LEU A 85 -19.40 21.71 -11.18
C LEU A 85 -19.04 22.79 -10.13
N ASN A 86 -19.62 22.71 -8.92
CA ASN A 86 -19.43 23.68 -7.84
C ASN A 86 -18.36 23.28 -6.81
N SER A 87 -17.62 22.19 -7.01
CA SER A 87 -16.51 21.80 -6.13
C SER A 87 -15.28 22.68 -6.36
N SER A 88 -14.64 23.16 -5.29
CA SER A 88 -13.40 23.95 -5.37
C SER A 88 -12.21 23.19 -5.95
N ASN A 89 -12.18 21.86 -5.82
CA ASN A 89 -11.07 21.02 -6.27
C ASN A 89 -11.38 20.35 -7.60
N LYS A 90 -10.81 20.88 -8.68
CA LYS A 90 -10.85 20.25 -10.01
C LYS A 90 -9.73 19.23 -10.14
N SER A 91 -9.97 18.19 -10.94
CA SER A 91 -8.90 17.29 -11.35
C SER A 91 -7.88 18.05 -12.21
N LYS A 92 -6.62 17.64 -12.12
CA LYS A 92 -5.47 18.25 -12.78
C LYS A 92 -5.10 17.53 -14.07
N LEU A 93 -4.41 18.22 -14.97
CA LEU A 93 -3.82 17.64 -16.17
C LEU A 93 -2.50 16.93 -15.85
N PRO A 94 -2.08 15.92 -16.62
CA PRO A 94 -0.83 15.18 -16.38
C PRO A 94 0.41 16.03 -16.10
N HIS A 95 0.59 17.13 -16.83
CA HIS A 95 1.75 18.01 -16.66
C HIS A 95 1.74 18.77 -15.31
N GLU A 96 0.56 19.14 -14.81
CA GLU A 96 0.38 19.77 -13.49
C GLU A 96 0.68 18.75 -12.38
N ILE A 97 0.22 17.51 -12.55
CA ILE A 97 0.47 16.41 -11.62
C ILE A 97 1.96 16.11 -11.53
N LEU A 98 2.64 16.05 -12.68
CA LEU A 98 4.09 15.84 -12.73
C LEU A 98 4.87 17.00 -12.08
N HIS A 99 4.43 18.24 -12.30
CA HIS A 99 5.01 19.41 -11.66
C HIS A 99 4.87 19.32 -10.14
N ASP A 100 3.67 19.01 -9.64
CA ASP A 100 3.42 18.82 -8.21
C ASP A 100 4.27 17.69 -7.61
N PHE A 101 4.39 16.56 -8.30
CA PHE A 101 5.26 15.46 -7.89
C PHE A 101 6.71 15.90 -7.74
N THR A 102 7.25 16.59 -8.75
CA THR A 102 8.65 17.03 -8.77
C THR A 102 8.90 18.11 -7.72
N SER A 103 7.91 18.94 -7.43
CA SER A 103 8.00 19.99 -6.40
C SER A 103 8.21 19.45 -4.99
N PHE A 104 7.84 18.20 -4.71
CA PHE A 104 8.10 17.56 -3.40
C PHE A 104 9.58 17.29 -3.16
N ASN A 105 10.38 17.09 -4.21
CA ASN A 105 11.82 16.81 -4.10
C ASN A 105 12.55 17.29 -5.36
N PRO A 106 12.65 18.61 -5.57
CA PRO A 106 13.13 19.18 -6.84
C PRO A 106 14.60 18.85 -7.15
N SER A 107 15.39 18.48 -6.13
CA SER A 107 16.80 18.16 -6.31
C SER A 107 17.05 16.75 -6.83
N ASN A 108 16.19 15.79 -6.49
CA ASN A 108 16.45 14.37 -6.75
C ASN A 108 15.33 13.65 -7.52
N ALA A 109 14.13 14.22 -7.61
CA ALA A 109 13.06 13.67 -8.42
C ALA A 109 13.42 13.75 -9.91
N PHE A 110 13.09 12.70 -10.64
CA PHE A 110 13.21 12.67 -12.09
C PHE A 110 11.96 12.08 -12.72
N SER A 111 11.80 12.31 -14.02
CA SER A 111 10.73 11.73 -14.81
C SER A 111 11.23 11.31 -16.19
N LEU A 112 10.54 10.32 -16.75
CA LEU A 112 10.67 9.85 -18.12
C LEU A 112 9.31 10.03 -18.80
N ASN A 113 9.32 10.69 -19.94
CA ASN A 113 8.14 10.89 -20.77
C ASN A 113 8.27 10.01 -22.02
N PHE A 114 7.29 9.15 -22.25
CA PHE A 114 7.23 8.21 -23.36
C PHE A 114 6.26 8.74 -24.41
N GLY A 115 6.71 9.76 -25.13
CA GLY A 115 5.90 10.49 -26.09
C GLY A 115 4.66 11.10 -25.43
N ASN A 116 3.49 10.75 -25.96
CA ASN A 116 2.20 11.21 -25.43
C ASN A 116 1.46 10.11 -24.67
N ASP A 117 2.06 8.93 -24.46
CA ASP A 117 1.31 7.75 -23.99
C ASP A 117 1.50 7.51 -22.50
N ALA A 118 2.70 7.71 -21.98
CA ALA A 118 3.02 7.47 -20.57
C ALA A 118 4.06 8.44 -19.99
N ILE A 119 3.96 8.66 -18.68
CA ILE A 119 4.94 9.36 -17.85
C ILE A 119 5.24 8.47 -16.65
N LEU A 120 6.52 8.20 -16.40
CA LEU A 120 6.97 7.61 -15.14
C LEU A 120 7.81 8.64 -14.41
N ALA A 121 7.56 8.85 -13.13
CA ALA A 121 8.39 9.69 -12.28
C ALA A 121 8.74 8.98 -10.99
N TYR A 122 9.92 9.31 -10.47
CA TYR A 122 10.46 8.69 -9.28
C TYR A 122 11.28 9.72 -8.50
N SER A 123 11.12 9.70 -7.18
CA SER A 123 11.86 10.54 -6.24
C SER A 123 12.49 9.66 -5.18
N PRO A 124 13.82 9.49 -5.17
CA PRO A 124 14.48 8.72 -4.13
C PRO A 124 14.38 9.41 -2.77
N SER A 125 14.31 8.60 -1.71
CA SER A 125 14.50 9.07 -0.35
C SER A 125 15.97 9.38 -0.07
N ASN A 126 16.22 10.46 0.68
CA ASN A 126 17.56 10.75 1.22
C ASN A 126 17.86 9.95 2.50
N ASN A 127 16.83 9.31 3.07
CA ASN A 127 16.93 8.50 4.28
C ASN A 127 16.89 7.00 3.94
N THR A 128 17.62 6.22 4.73
CA THR A 128 17.54 4.75 4.73
C THR A 128 16.25 4.31 5.43
N SER A 129 15.09 4.56 4.82
CA SER A 129 13.79 4.12 5.34
C SER A 129 13.58 2.62 5.10
N LYS A 130 12.61 2.03 5.83
CA LYS A 130 12.28 0.59 5.76
C LYS A 130 11.71 0.14 4.42
N HIS A 131 11.23 1.08 3.60
CA HIS A 131 10.68 0.81 2.27
C HIS A 131 11.61 1.43 1.24
N HIS A 132 12.53 0.62 0.73
CA HIS A 132 13.39 1.02 -0.36
C HIS A 132 12.54 1.07 -1.63
N GLY A 133 12.57 2.20 -2.35
CA GLY A 133 12.12 2.20 -3.73
C GLY A 133 13.30 1.98 -4.66
N LEU A 134 13.00 1.47 -5.83
CA LEU A 134 13.94 1.22 -6.90
C LEU A 134 13.29 1.65 -8.21
N PHE A 135 14.08 2.25 -9.08
CA PHE A 135 13.69 2.50 -10.46
C PHE A 135 14.70 1.81 -11.38
N CYS A 136 14.21 1.09 -12.38
CA CYS A 136 15.04 0.37 -13.32
C CYS A 136 14.43 0.41 -14.73
N GLY A 137 15.29 0.46 -15.75
CA GLY A 137 14.90 0.25 -17.15
C GLY A 137 15.80 -0.81 -17.78
N LEU A 138 15.20 -1.79 -18.47
CA LEU A 138 15.89 -2.85 -19.18
C LEU A 138 15.09 -3.23 -20.44
N ASP A 139 15.73 -3.25 -21.61
CA ASP A 139 15.12 -3.61 -22.89
C ASP A 139 13.81 -2.84 -23.21
N ASN A 140 13.79 -1.53 -22.94
CA ASN A 140 12.63 -0.63 -23.08
C ASN A 140 11.45 -0.95 -22.14
N ILE A 141 11.69 -1.74 -21.09
CA ILE A 141 10.74 -2.00 -20.02
C ILE A 141 11.21 -1.27 -18.79
N TYR A 142 10.35 -0.44 -18.22
CA TYR A 142 10.64 0.42 -17.08
C TYR A 142 9.83 -0.01 -15.88
N CYS A 143 10.48 -0.13 -14.72
CA CYS A 143 9.88 -0.57 -13.48
C CYS A 143 10.16 0.45 -12.37
N ALA A 144 9.10 0.99 -11.79
CA ALA A 144 9.14 1.64 -10.49
C ALA A 144 8.66 0.63 -9.44
N PHE A 145 9.53 0.29 -8.50
CA PHE A 145 9.28 -0.69 -7.45
C PHE A 145 9.38 -0.03 -6.08
N MET A 146 8.51 -0.41 -5.16
CA MET A 146 8.55 -0.02 -3.75
C MET A 146 8.45 -1.24 -2.86
N GLY A 147 9.24 -1.28 -1.79
CA GLY A 147 9.21 -2.32 -0.78
C GLY A 147 10.44 -3.23 -0.83
N SER A 148 10.26 -4.52 -0.55
CA SER A 148 11.33 -5.52 -0.56
C SER A 148 10.80 -6.93 -0.74
N LEU A 149 11.63 -7.81 -1.30
CA LEU A 149 11.32 -9.23 -1.47
C LEU A 149 12.21 -10.08 -0.54
N ASN A 150 11.59 -10.70 0.46
CA ASN A 150 12.25 -11.58 1.44
C ASN A 150 12.90 -12.81 0.79
N ASN A 151 12.35 -13.27 -0.34
CA ASN A 151 12.81 -14.46 -1.05
C ASN A 151 13.57 -14.16 -2.35
N LEU A 152 14.04 -12.92 -2.58
CA LEU A 152 14.73 -12.51 -3.81
C LEU A 152 15.89 -13.45 -4.19
N SER A 153 16.71 -13.86 -3.23
CA SER A 153 17.84 -14.77 -3.49
C SER A 153 17.42 -16.14 -4.03
N LYS A 154 16.23 -16.63 -3.66
CA LYS A 154 15.66 -17.86 -4.19
C LYS A 154 15.16 -17.63 -5.62
N LEU A 155 14.46 -16.52 -5.85
CA LEU A 155 13.92 -16.14 -7.14
C LEU A 155 15.03 -15.95 -8.20
N ILE A 156 16.12 -15.26 -7.85
CA ILE A 156 17.31 -15.09 -8.72
C ILE A 156 17.85 -16.44 -9.18
N LYS A 157 17.95 -17.42 -8.27
CA LYS A 157 18.42 -18.78 -8.61
C LYS A 157 17.45 -19.52 -9.52
N GLN A 158 16.14 -19.41 -9.26
CA GLN A 158 15.10 -20.09 -10.06
C GLN A 158 15.02 -19.54 -11.48
N TYR A 159 15.17 -18.22 -11.64
CA TYR A 159 15.16 -17.56 -12.95
C TYR A 159 16.53 -17.60 -13.65
N GLY A 160 17.59 -18.09 -12.99
CA GLY A 160 18.93 -18.16 -13.57
C GLY A 160 19.57 -16.79 -13.80
N LEU A 161 19.25 -15.81 -12.95
CA LEU A 161 19.73 -14.43 -13.06
C LEU A 161 21.12 -14.23 -12.43
N SER A 162 21.76 -13.11 -12.73
CA SER A 162 23.11 -12.80 -12.26
C SER A 162 23.15 -12.48 -10.76
N LYS A 163 24.32 -12.70 -10.14
CA LYS A 163 24.56 -12.30 -8.75
C LYS A 163 24.61 -10.77 -8.69
N GLY A 164 23.60 -10.14 -8.10
CA GLY A 164 23.48 -8.68 -8.01
C GLY A 164 22.16 -8.12 -8.56
N THR A 165 21.30 -8.96 -9.13
CA THR A 165 19.93 -8.57 -9.47
C THR A 165 19.20 -8.05 -8.23
N ASN A 166 18.65 -6.84 -8.33
CA ASN A 166 17.76 -6.25 -7.32
C ASN A 166 16.28 -6.53 -7.66
N GLU A 167 15.37 -6.12 -6.79
CA GLU A 167 13.94 -6.36 -6.93
C GLU A 167 13.37 -5.80 -8.23
N ALA A 168 13.68 -4.55 -8.57
CA ALA A 168 13.19 -3.92 -9.81
C ALA A 168 13.65 -4.67 -11.07
N ASN A 169 14.94 -5.06 -11.13
CA ASN A 169 15.47 -5.87 -12.23
C ASN A 169 14.78 -7.25 -12.30
N PHE A 170 14.60 -7.90 -11.16
CA PHE A 170 13.91 -9.19 -11.11
C PHE A 170 12.48 -9.08 -11.63
N ILE A 171 11.74 -8.04 -11.23
CA ILE A 171 10.36 -7.80 -11.67
C ILE A 171 10.29 -7.60 -13.19
N ILE A 172 11.25 -6.90 -13.81
CA ILE A 172 11.32 -6.77 -15.27
C ILE A 172 11.53 -8.14 -15.93
N GLU A 173 12.47 -8.95 -15.44
CA GLU A 173 12.74 -10.28 -15.98
C GLU A 173 11.56 -11.26 -15.81
N ALA A 174 10.87 -11.18 -14.68
CA ALA A 174 9.65 -11.93 -14.44
C ALA A 174 8.52 -11.52 -15.41
N TYR A 175 8.33 -10.22 -15.62
CA TYR A 175 7.37 -9.70 -16.60
C TYR A 175 7.70 -10.11 -18.04
N ARG A 176 8.97 -10.04 -18.45
CA ARG A 176 9.41 -10.55 -19.75
C ARG A 176 9.09 -12.02 -19.94
N THR A 177 9.26 -12.81 -18.89
CA THR A 177 8.91 -14.24 -18.92
C THR A 177 7.42 -14.45 -19.15
N LEU A 178 6.56 -13.64 -18.50
CA LEU A 178 5.11 -13.67 -18.69
C LEU A 178 4.70 -13.29 -20.12
N ARG A 179 5.36 -12.27 -20.69
CA ARG A 179 5.11 -11.75 -22.04
C ARG A 179 5.61 -12.69 -23.13
N ASP A 180 6.87 -13.15 -23.02
CA ASP A 180 7.61 -13.79 -24.12
C ASP A 180 7.48 -15.32 -24.15
N ARG A 181 7.21 -16.00 -23.01
CA ARG A 181 7.42 -17.46 -22.88
C ARG A 181 6.17 -18.36 -22.90
N GLY A 182 5.01 -17.88 -23.35
CA GLY A 182 3.79 -18.71 -23.43
C GLY A 182 3.27 -19.08 -22.03
N PRO A 183 2.08 -19.73 -21.88
CA PRO A 183 1.08 -19.36 -20.87
C PRO A 183 1.52 -19.62 -19.44
N PHE A 184 2.38 -18.75 -18.92
CA PHE A 184 2.77 -18.68 -17.54
C PHE A 184 1.83 -17.67 -16.89
N PRO A 185 0.91 -18.11 -16.02
CA PRO A 185 -0.12 -17.22 -15.50
C PRO A 185 0.50 -16.24 -14.51
N ALA A 186 0.26 -14.94 -14.73
CA ALA A 186 0.81 -13.87 -13.89
C ALA A 186 0.47 -14.04 -12.40
N ASP A 187 -0.68 -14.64 -12.08
CA ASP A 187 -1.06 -14.88 -10.69
C ASP A 187 -0.16 -15.88 -9.97
N GLN A 188 0.46 -16.83 -10.69
CA GLN A 188 1.41 -17.77 -10.08
C GLN A 188 2.73 -17.07 -9.77
N VAL A 189 3.26 -16.25 -10.69
CA VAL A 189 4.46 -15.43 -10.44
C VAL A 189 4.27 -14.55 -9.21
N LEU A 190 3.15 -13.81 -9.15
CA LEU A 190 2.89 -12.89 -8.05
C LEU A 190 2.68 -13.61 -6.70
N LYS A 191 2.14 -14.83 -6.69
CA LYS A 191 2.02 -15.65 -5.46
C LYS A 191 3.37 -16.11 -4.91
N GLU A 192 4.34 -16.32 -5.80
CA GLU A 192 5.70 -16.70 -5.41
C GLU A 192 6.49 -15.54 -4.82
N LEU A 193 6.06 -14.30 -5.01
CA LEU A 193 6.68 -13.15 -4.37
C LEU A 193 6.36 -13.16 -2.87
N ASP A 194 7.41 -13.21 -2.06
CA ASP A 194 7.33 -13.12 -0.60
C ASP A 194 8.01 -11.82 -0.17
N GLY A 195 7.26 -10.95 0.48
CA GLY A 195 7.68 -9.60 0.82
C GLY A 195 6.51 -8.63 0.85
N SER A 196 6.85 -7.37 1.03
CA SER A 196 5.93 -6.24 0.96
C SER A 196 6.35 -5.44 -0.25
N PHE A 197 5.47 -5.30 -1.23
CA PHE A 197 5.81 -4.69 -2.51
C PHE A 197 4.63 -3.99 -3.17
N GLY A 198 4.95 -2.97 -3.94
CA GLY A 198 4.09 -2.36 -4.94
C GLY A 198 4.94 -1.95 -6.12
N PHE A 199 4.50 -2.22 -7.35
CA PHE A 199 5.28 -1.84 -8.53
C PHE A 199 4.42 -1.44 -9.71
N ILE A 200 5.03 -0.66 -10.59
CA ILE A 200 4.50 -0.19 -11.87
C ILE A 200 5.51 -0.56 -12.95
N ILE A 201 5.08 -1.35 -13.93
CA ILE A 201 5.82 -1.64 -15.15
C ILE A 201 5.16 -0.91 -16.31
N TYR A 202 5.98 -0.23 -17.11
CA TYR A 202 5.62 0.23 -18.44
C TYR A 202 6.55 -0.42 -19.46
N ASP A 203 5.97 -1.19 -20.38
CA ASP A 203 6.66 -1.74 -21.53
C ASP A 203 6.44 -0.82 -22.72
N ASP A 204 7.45 -0.01 -23.05
CA ASP A 204 7.39 0.95 -24.16
C ASP A 204 7.38 0.26 -25.53
N LYS A 205 7.91 -0.96 -25.60
CA LYS A 205 7.96 -1.73 -26.84
C LYS A 205 6.58 -2.19 -27.27
N ASP A 206 5.81 -2.74 -26.33
CA ASP A 206 4.48 -3.30 -26.59
C ASP A 206 3.35 -2.33 -26.22
N GLY A 207 3.68 -1.20 -25.59
CA GLY A 207 2.69 -0.21 -25.14
C GLY A 207 1.78 -0.79 -24.07
N THR A 208 2.34 -1.53 -23.10
CA THR A 208 1.53 -2.16 -22.04
C THR A 208 1.94 -1.70 -20.66
N VAL A 209 0.96 -1.67 -19.76
CA VAL A 209 1.13 -1.31 -18.35
C VAL A 209 0.79 -2.52 -17.48
N PHE A 210 1.65 -2.82 -16.51
CA PHE A 210 1.42 -3.87 -15.53
C PHE A 210 1.72 -3.37 -14.11
N VAL A 211 0.73 -3.46 -13.22
CA VAL A 211 0.81 -2.94 -11.85
C VAL A 211 0.40 -4.04 -10.89
N ALA A 212 1.09 -4.17 -9.77
CA ALA A 212 0.68 -5.09 -8.71
C ALA A 212 1.00 -4.54 -7.32
N SER A 213 0.20 -4.98 -6.34
CA SER A 213 0.38 -4.70 -4.92
C SER A 213 0.34 -6.00 -4.14
N ASP A 214 1.16 -6.09 -3.09
CA ASP A 214 1.24 -7.26 -2.22
C ASP A 214 -0.09 -7.58 -1.51
N ARG A 215 -0.16 -8.79 -0.92
CA ARG A 215 -1.34 -9.30 -0.20
C ARG A 215 -1.55 -8.68 1.20
N ASN A 216 -0.49 -8.14 1.79
CA ASN A 216 -0.46 -7.64 3.15
C ASN A 216 -0.88 -6.16 3.23
N GLY A 217 -0.83 -5.43 2.11
CA GLY A 217 -1.11 -4.00 2.06
C GLY A 217 -0.12 -3.16 2.86
N GLN A 218 1.14 -3.58 2.94
CA GLN A 218 2.15 -2.80 3.65
C GLN A 218 2.69 -1.64 2.81
N ILE A 219 2.68 -1.80 1.48
CA ILE A 219 2.94 -0.70 0.54
C ILE A 219 1.59 -0.20 0.04
N ASP A 220 1.19 0.97 0.52
CA ASP A 220 -0.01 1.63 0.04
C ASP A 220 0.20 2.12 -1.39
N LEU A 221 -0.65 1.65 -2.30
CA LEU A 221 -0.74 2.16 -3.67
C LEU A 221 -2.12 2.76 -3.89
N PHE A 222 -2.16 3.85 -4.63
CA PHE A 222 -3.37 4.57 -4.96
C PHE A 222 -3.42 4.79 -6.47
N TRP A 223 -4.63 4.87 -6.98
CA TRP A 223 -4.88 5.14 -8.38
C TRP A 223 -6.09 6.05 -8.55
N GLY A 224 -6.10 6.81 -9.63
CA GLY A 224 -7.18 7.74 -9.93
C GLY A 224 -7.18 8.19 -11.38
N ILE A 225 -8.16 9.02 -11.70
CA ILE A 225 -8.41 9.55 -13.04
C ILE A 225 -8.09 11.05 -13.05
N ALA A 226 -7.17 11.45 -13.92
CA ALA A 226 -6.82 12.84 -14.21
C ALA A 226 -7.89 13.54 -15.07
N ALA A 227 -7.75 14.85 -15.26
CA ALA A 227 -8.75 15.68 -15.94
C ALA A 227 -8.98 15.30 -17.41
N ASP A 228 -7.95 14.77 -18.07
CA ASP A 228 -8.00 14.29 -19.45
C ASP A 228 -8.43 12.82 -19.58
N GLY A 229 -8.73 12.17 -18.45
CA GLY A 229 -9.06 10.75 -18.36
C GLY A 229 -7.85 9.82 -18.27
N SER A 230 -6.64 10.36 -18.14
CA SER A 230 -5.43 9.56 -17.89
C SER A 230 -5.49 8.88 -16.52
N VAL A 231 -4.96 7.68 -16.42
CA VAL A 231 -4.81 6.95 -15.16
C VAL A 231 -3.55 7.41 -14.45
N VAL A 232 -3.69 7.77 -13.19
CA VAL A 232 -2.59 8.21 -12.31
C VAL A 232 -2.42 7.16 -11.23
N ILE A 233 -1.19 6.70 -10.99
CA ILE A 233 -0.87 5.69 -9.97
C ILE A 233 0.32 6.20 -9.16
N SER A 234 0.22 6.19 -7.84
CA SER A 234 1.29 6.62 -6.93
C SER A 234 1.11 6.00 -5.55
N GLU A 235 2.17 5.90 -4.77
CA GLU A 235 2.10 5.61 -3.32
C GLU A 235 1.62 6.81 -2.50
N ASN A 236 1.71 8.03 -3.06
CA ASN A 236 1.40 9.25 -2.34
C ASN A 236 -0.11 9.59 -2.44
N LEU A 237 -0.85 9.25 -1.38
CA LEU A 237 -2.28 9.56 -1.26
C LEU A 237 -2.59 11.05 -1.44
N GLU A 238 -1.78 11.94 -0.87
CA GLU A 238 -2.05 13.37 -0.91
C GLU A 238 -1.85 13.94 -2.32
N LEU A 239 -0.87 13.42 -3.08
CA LEU A 239 -0.74 13.74 -4.49
C LEU A 239 -1.97 13.26 -5.28
N ILE A 240 -2.44 12.03 -5.05
CA ILE A 240 -3.59 11.47 -5.76
C ILE A 240 -4.86 12.26 -5.47
N LYS A 241 -5.14 12.61 -4.20
CA LYS A 241 -6.27 13.47 -3.83
C LYS A 241 -6.21 14.84 -4.51
N ALA A 242 -5.03 15.47 -4.48
CA ALA A 242 -4.83 16.77 -5.11
C ALA A 242 -4.95 16.74 -6.64
N SER A 243 -4.68 15.58 -7.26
CA SER A 243 -4.63 15.40 -8.71
C SER A 243 -5.95 14.91 -9.31
N CYS A 244 -6.60 13.95 -8.65
CA CYS A 244 -7.77 13.23 -9.19
C CYS A 244 -9.09 13.68 -8.53
N SER A 245 -9.03 14.64 -7.60
CA SER A 245 -10.19 15.14 -6.85
C SER A 245 -10.98 14.01 -6.19
N LYS A 246 -12.19 13.69 -6.64
CA LYS A 246 -13.03 12.60 -6.10
C LYS A 246 -12.90 11.28 -6.91
N SER A 247 -12.17 11.27 -8.02
CA SER A 247 -11.99 10.09 -8.89
C SER A 247 -10.73 9.30 -8.54
N PHE A 248 -10.64 8.80 -7.31
CA PHE A 248 -9.51 7.99 -6.87
C PHE A 248 -9.95 6.91 -5.88
N ALA A 249 -9.09 5.93 -5.70
CA ALA A 249 -9.23 4.85 -4.73
C ALA A 249 -7.86 4.33 -4.29
N PRO A 250 -7.77 3.56 -3.20
CA PRO A 250 -6.66 2.63 -3.03
C PRO A 250 -6.64 1.62 -4.18
N PHE A 251 -5.45 1.29 -4.65
CA PHE A 251 -5.23 0.12 -5.49
C PHE A 251 -5.42 -1.12 -4.60
N PRO A 252 -6.22 -2.11 -5.01
CA PRO A 252 -6.55 -3.22 -4.14
C PRO A 252 -5.34 -4.10 -3.83
N THR A 253 -5.21 -4.50 -2.57
CA THR A 253 -4.18 -5.44 -2.13
C THR A 253 -4.40 -6.81 -2.76
N GLY A 254 -3.31 -7.56 -2.96
CA GLY A 254 -3.41 -8.91 -3.53
C GLY A 254 -3.91 -8.95 -4.97
N CYS A 255 -3.79 -7.83 -5.69
CA CYS A 255 -4.30 -7.65 -7.03
C CYS A 255 -3.21 -7.19 -7.99
N MET A 256 -3.51 -7.39 -9.27
CA MET A 256 -2.73 -6.92 -10.41
C MET A 256 -3.65 -6.25 -11.42
N PHE A 257 -3.12 -5.27 -12.13
CA PHE A 257 -3.74 -4.63 -13.27
C PHE A 257 -2.84 -4.80 -14.48
N HIS A 258 -3.39 -5.30 -15.57
CA HIS A 258 -2.72 -5.31 -16.88
C HIS A 258 -3.56 -4.49 -17.85
N SER A 259 -2.96 -3.56 -18.59
CA SER A 259 -3.65 -2.70 -19.57
C SER A 259 -4.64 -3.44 -20.48
N GLU A 260 -4.28 -4.64 -20.96
CA GLU A 260 -5.15 -5.47 -21.81
C GLU A 260 -6.19 -6.32 -21.05
N HIS A 261 -5.86 -6.81 -19.84
CA HIS A 261 -6.69 -7.79 -19.11
C HIS A 261 -7.50 -7.15 -17.97
N GLY A 262 -7.26 -5.87 -17.69
CA GLY A 262 -7.86 -5.13 -16.59
C GLY A 262 -7.39 -5.59 -15.21
N LEU A 263 -8.19 -5.25 -14.21
CA LEU A 263 -7.93 -5.51 -12.80
C LEU A 263 -8.35 -6.94 -12.40
N THR A 264 -7.45 -7.68 -11.76
CA THR A 264 -7.72 -9.04 -11.27
C THR A 264 -7.03 -9.30 -9.93
N SER A 265 -7.62 -10.15 -9.09
CA SER A 265 -6.95 -10.64 -7.88
C SER A 265 -6.05 -11.81 -8.24
N TYR A 266 -4.76 -11.71 -7.95
CA TYR A 266 -3.88 -12.87 -8.12
C TYR A 266 -4.08 -13.87 -6.97
N GLU A 267 -4.48 -13.44 -5.78
CA GLU A 267 -4.83 -14.35 -4.67
C GLU A 267 -6.04 -15.23 -5.01
N HIS A 268 -7.00 -14.68 -5.75
CA HIS A 268 -8.23 -15.33 -6.14
C HIS A 268 -8.50 -15.17 -7.65
N PRO A 269 -7.70 -15.81 -8.53
CA PRO A 269 -7.73 -15.57 -9.97
C PRO A 269 -9.06 -16.00 -10.62
N SER A 270 -9.74 -16.98 -10.01
CA SER A 270 -11.04 -17.48 -10.45
C SER A 270 -12.22 -16.65 -9.93
N LYS A 271 -12.02 -15.62 -9.11
CA LYS A 271 -13.11 -14.78 -8.59
C LYS A 271 -13.18 -13.46 -9.34
N LYS A 272 -14.38 -12.87 -9.43
CA LYS A 272 -14.54 -11.50 -9.96
C LYS A 272 -14.28 -10.48 -8.86
N LEU A 273 -13.79 -9.31 -9.26
CA LEU A 273 -13.75 -8.14 -8.39
C LEU A 273 -15.06 -7.36 -8.55
N LYS A 274 -15.59 -6.88 -7.43
CA LYS A 274 -16.78 -6.03 -7.37
C LYS A 274 -16.36 -4.65 -6.89
N ALA A 275 -16.79 -3.64 -7.62
CA ALA A 275 -16.63 -2.26 -7.21
C ALA A 275 -17.65 -1.91 -6.11
N VAL A 276 -17.16 -1.26 -5.05
CA VAL A 276 -17.95 -0.70 -3.96
C VAL A 276 -17.67 0.80 -3.94
N ALA A 277 -18.64 1.59 -4.37
CA ALA A 277 -18.53 3.05 -4.38
C ALA A 277 -18.18 3.55 -2.98
N THR A 278 -17.19 4.44 -2.89
CA THR A 278 -16.84 5.05 -1.60
C THR A 278 -17.57 6.38 -1.45
N ILE A 279 -17.86 6.75 -0.20
CA ILE A 279 -18.52 7.99 0.14
C ILE A 279 -17.60 8.72 1.10
N ASP A 280 -17.31 9.99 0.83
CA ASP A 280 -16.50 10.81 1.73
C ASP A 280 -17.31 11.32 2.93
N SER A 281 -16.62 12.06 3.81
CA SER A 281 -17.24 12.69 4.98
C SER A 281 -18.32 13.74 4.64
N GLU A 282 -18.37 14.22 3.39
CA GLU A 282 -19.34 15.20 2.89
C GLU A 282 -20.58 14.50 2.29
N GLY A 283 -20.57 13.17 2.23
CA GLY A 283 -21.64 12.38 1.61
C GLY A 283 -21.54 12.28 0.08
N ALA A 284 -20.44 12.73 -0.53
CA ALA A 284 -20.23 12.66 -1.96
C ALA A 284 -19.54 11.34 -2.37
N MET A 285 -19.90 10.83 -3.56
CA MET A 285 -19.27 9.63 -4.12
C MET A 285 -17.82 9.90 -4.54
N CYS A 286 -16.90 9.03 -4.12
CA CYS A 286 -15.47 9.08 -4.39
C CYS A 286 -15.00 7.73 -4.94
N GLY A 287 -14.66 7.67 -6.22
CA GLY A 287 -14.24 6.44 -6.92
C GLY A 287 -14.95 5.15 -6.44
N ALA A 288 -14.20 4.05 -6.43
CA ALA A 288 -14.67 2.79 -5.87
C ALA A 288 -13.51 1.94 -5.33
N ASN A 289 -13.77 1.23 -4.23
CA ASN A 289 -12.90 0.17 -3.75
C ASN A 289 -13.24 -1.13 -4.50
N PHE A 290 -12.23 -1.93 -4.83
CA PHE A 290 -12.43 -3.19 -5.53
C PHE A 290 -12.20 -4.36 -4.58
N CYS A 291 -13.25 -5.13 -4.31
CA CYS A 291 -13.22 -6.26 -3.39
C CYS A 291 -13.49 -7.58 -4.13
N VAL A 292 -12.90 -8.67 -3.65
CA VAL A 292 -13.16 -10.00 -4.23
C VAL A 292 -14.58 -10.44 -3.91
N ASP A 293 -15.35 -10.75 -4.95
CA ASP A 293 -16.69 -11.31 -4.81
C ASP A 293 -16.58 -12.80 -4.48
N SER A 294 -16.90 -13.14 -3.23
CA SER A 294 -16.84 -14.51 -2.72
C SER A 294 -17.82 -15.47 -3.39
N GLN A 295 -18.88 -14.96 -4.01
CA GLN A 295 -19.98 -15.74 -4.58
C GLN A 295 -19.79 -16.04 -6.07
N THR A 296 -18.83 -15.40 -6.75
CA THR A 296 -18.62 -15.58 -8.19
C THR A 296 -17.43 -16.47 -8.51
N ARG A 297 -17.63 -17.39 -9.47
CA ARG A 297 -16.56 -18.09 -10.15
C ARG A 297 -16.53 -17.65 -11.62
N LYS A 298 -15.39 -17.15 -12.08
CA LYS A 298 -15.10 -16.94 -13.50
C LYS A 298 -15.06 -18.33 -14.17
N PRO A 299 -15.67 -18.50 -15.36
CA PRO A 299 -15.48 -19.70 -16.12
C PRO A 299 -13.99 -19.87 -16.46
N PRO A 300 -13.46 -21.11 -16.48
CA PRO A 300 -12.06 -21.35 -16.84
C PRO A 300 -11.79 -20.80 -18.24
N MET A 301 -10.62 -20.17 -18.40
CA MET A 301 -10.24 -19.44 -19.63
C MET A 301 -9.99 -20.36 -20.84
N MET A 302 -9.98 -21.69 -20.65
CA MET A 302 -9.92 -22.67 -21.72
C MET A 302 -11.20 -23.54 -21.72
N PRO A 303 -11.88 -23.71 -22.86
CA PRO A 303 -12.73 -24.87 -23.06
C PRO A 303 -11.84 -26.10 -22.87
N ARG A 304 -12.18 -26.97 -21.93
CA ARG A 304 -11.53 -28.27 -21.82
C ARG A 304 -11.93 -29.07 -23.05
N ASN A 305 -11.19 -28.94 -24.15
CA ASN A 305 -11.21 -29.92 -25.23
C ASN A 305 -10.61 -31.21 -24.66
N GLY A 306 -11.44 -31.98 -23.96
CA GLY A 306 -11.11 -33.35 -23.61
C GLY A 306 -10.86 -34.11 -24.90
N SER A 307 -9.67 -34.68 -25.01
CA SER A 307 -9.30 -35.67 -26.01
C SER A 307 -10.03 -37.00 -25.74
N GLU A 308 -11.34 -36.96 -25.53
CA GLU A 308 -12.22 -38.13 -25.55
C GLU A 308 -12.98 -38.14 -26.87
N ALA A 309 -12.21 -38.15 -27.96
CA ALA A 309 -12.68 -38.69 -29.22
C ALA A 309 -12.38 -40.18 -29.24
N ASN A 310 -13.46 -40.95 -29.39
CA ASN A 310 -13.56 -42.39 -29.68
C ASN A 310 -13.31 -43.36 -28.53
N LEU A 311 -14.36 -44.09 -28.15
CA LEU A 311 -14.60 -45.44 -28.70
C LEU A 311 -15.99 -45.98 -28.29
N CYS A 312 -16.74 -46.41 -29.32
CA CYS A 312 -17.72 -47.50 -29.31
C CYS A 312 -18.98 -47.40 -28.44
N THR A 313 -20.10 -47.13 -29.11
CA THR A 313 -21.25 -48.05 -29.04
C THR A 313 -21.73 -48.35 -30.45
N TRP A 314 -21.39 -49.55 -30.92
CA TRP A 314 -22.06 -50.21 -32.02
C TRP A 314 -23.56 -50.28 -31.71
N GLY A 315 -24.38 -50.08 -32.74
CA GLY A 315 -25.82 -50.15 -32.62
C GLY A 315 -26.31 -51.54 -32.22
N THR A 316 -27.54 -51.58 -31.71
CA THR A 316 -28.48 -52.61 -32.17
C THR A 316 -29.86 -52.01 -32.12
N GLN A 317 -30.44 -51.90 -33.32
CA GLN A 317 -31.88 -51.81 -33.52
C GLN A 317 -32.45 -53.22 -33.31
N ALA A 318 -33.44 -53.35 -32.43
CA ALA A 318 -34.52 -54.34 -32.52
C ALA A 318 -35.68 -53.80 -31.67
#